data_AF-A0A2N1U0N7-F1
#
_entry.id   AF-A0A2N1U0N7-F1
#
_cell.length_a   1.000
_cell.length_b   1.000
_cell.length_c   1.000
_cell.angle_alpha   90.00
_cell.angle_beta   90.00
_cell.angle_gamma   90.00
#
_symmetry.space_group_name_H-M   'P 1'
#
loop_
_entity.id
_entity.type
_entity.pdbx_description
1 polymer ?
#
loop_
_entity_poly.entity_id
_entity_poly.type
_entity_poly.pdbx_seq_one_letter_code
_entity_poly.pdbx_strand_id
1 'polypeptide(L)'
;MKKSAYLLLTVFLLALPLIAQANEIILANLSDKFGQISHRDLESHQEFVFSGEFADIEHALTLANSNDMYVQFASVSAREDGKAAILIRVSPARNDASRHFTTFSNILRPGMFSWKSGNIPENMAVLTTVETSFNNSISLQGLTLKSSLIFSHLFPLIERTGELKDPFFSRGSYSDTKAGRIMDFTVICQW
;
A
#
# COMPACT_ATOMS: atom_id res chain seq x y z
N MET A 1 17.70 43.45 -8.83
CA MET A 1 17.19 42.22 -8.16
C MET A 1 15.73 41.85 -8.48
N LYS A 2 15.00 42.56 -9.37
CA LYS A 2 13.58 42.22 -9.68
C LYS A 2 13.38 41.18 -10.79
N LYS A 3 14.39 40.90 -11.64
CA LYS A 3 14.24 40.00 -12.80
C LYS A 3 14.18 38.50 -12.45
N SER A 4 14.80 38.05 -11.36
CA SER A 4 14.77 36.63 -10.93
C SER A 4 13.42 36.19 -10.36
N ALA A 5 12.66 37.10 -9.73
CA ALA A 5 11.38 36.75 -9.12
C ALA A 5 10.30 36.46 -10.18
N TYR A 6 10.28 37.20 -11.29
CA TYR A 6 9.35 36.96 -12.39
C TYR A 6 9.63 35.67 -13.15
N LEU A 7 10.89 35.25 -13.25
CA LEU A 7 11.31 34.00 -13.91
C LEU A 7 10.92 32.76 -13.09
N LEU A 8 10.98 32.84 -11.76
CA LEU A 8 10.49 31.78 -10.87
C LEU A 8 8.96 31.65 -10.92
N LEU A 9 8.24 32.78 -10.99
CA LEU A 9 6.78 32.79 -11.03
C LEU A 9 6.22 32.20 -12.34
N THR A 10 6.85 32.48 -13.49
CA THR A 10 6.43 31.92 -14.78
C THR A 10 6.71 30.42 -14.89
N VAL A 11 7.82 29.91 -14.33
CA VAL A 11 8.08 28.47 -14.28
C VAL A 11 7.04 27.75 -13.40
N PHE A 12 6.64 28.36 -12.28
CA PHE A 12 5.61 27.80 -11.40
C PHE A 12 4.23 27.74 -12.08
N LEU A 13 3.85 28.77 -12.83
CA LEU A 13 2.59 28.81 -13.58
C LEU A 13 2.55 27.84 -14.77
N LEU A 14 3.71 27.49 -15.35
CA LEU A 14 3.81 26.53 -16.45
C LEU A 14 3.85 25.06 -15.98
N ALA A 15 4.23 24.80 -14.74
CA ALA A 15 4.26 23.44 -14.18
C ALA A 15 2.87 22.94 -13.72
N LEU A 16 1.98 23.85 -13.32
CA LEU A 16 0.60 23.53 -12.91
C LEU A 16 -0.24 22.78 -13.97
N PRO A 17 -0.27 23.19 -15.26
CA PRO A 17 -1.07 22.48 -16.26
C PRO A 17 -0.54 21.06 -16.53
N LEU A 18 0.77 20.84 -16.40
CA LEU A 18 1.38 19.51 -16.61
C LEU A 18 1.00 18.53 -15.49
N ILE A 19 0.97 19.01 -14.24
CA ILE A 19 0.57 18.18 -13.09
C ILE A 19 -0.93 17.83 -13.17
N ALA A 20 -1.78 18.78 -13.53
CA ALA A 20 -3.20 18.54 -13.72
C ALA A 20 -3.47 17.49 -14.82
N GLN A 21 -2.76 17.57 -15.94
CA GLN A 21 -2.89 16.62 -17.04
C GLN A 21 -2.39 15.21 -16.66
N ALA A 22 -1.30 15.09 -15.91
CA ALA A 22 -0.80 13.79 -15.44
C ALA A 22 -1.82 13.09 -14.51
N ASN A 23 -2.49 13.85 -13.64
CA ASN A 23 -3.51 13.33 -12.73
C ASN A 23 -4.73 12.78 -13.48
N GLU A 24 -5.21 13.51 -14.50
CA GLU A 24 -6.34 13.07 -15.33
C GLU A 24 -6.01 11.77 -16.08
N ILE A 25 -4.79 11.62 -16.58
CA ILE A 25 -4.35 10.39 -17.27
C ILE A 25 -4.30 9.21 -16.29
N ILE A 26 -3.75 9.38 -15.09
CA ILE A 26 -3.73 8.33 -14.07
C ILE A 26 -5.14 7.92 -13.69
N LEU A 27 -6.00 8.90 -13.41
CA LEU A 27 -7.40 8.65 -13.06
C LEU A 27 -8.12 7.89 -14.18
N ALA A 28 -7.94 8.30 -15.44
CA ALA A 28 -8.56 7.65 -16.59
C ALA A 28 -8.09 6.20 -16.74
N ASN A 29 -6.77 5.95 -16.66
CA ASN A 29 -6.20 4.61 -16.77
C ASN A 29 -6.67 3.68 -15.64
N LEU A 30 -6.68 4.18 -14.40
CA LEU A 30 -7.19 3.41 -13.26
C LEU A 30 -8.70 3.16 -13.40
N SER A 31 -9.47 4.15 -13.85
CA SER A 31 -10.93 4.02 -14.00
C SER A 31 -11.30 3.04 -15.12
N ASP A 32 -10.55 3.02 -16.22
CA ASP A 32 -10.75 2.08 -17.33
C ASP A 32 -10.61 0.62 -16.87
N LYS A 33 -9.61 0.34 -16.01
CA LYS A 33 -9.33 -1.01 -15.52
C LYS A 33 -10.16 -1.41 -14.29
N PHE A 34 -10.35 -0.51 -13.33
CA PHE A 34 -10.91 -0.82 -12.01
C PHE A 34 -12.30 -0.20 -11.76
N GLY A 35 -12.84 0.55 -12.74
CA GLY A 35 -14.15 1.16 -12.66
C GLY A 35 -14.14 2.42 -11.80
N GLN A 36 -14.92 2.43 -10.72
CA GLN A 36 -15.08 3.62 -9.90
C GLN A 36 -13.86 3.87 -9.01
N ILE A 37 -13.19 5.01 -9.22
CA ILE A 37 -12.06 5.48 -8.42
C ILE A 37 -12.49 6.70 -7.61
N SER A 38 -12.28 6.66 -6.29
CA SER A 38 -12.36 7.86 -5.45
C SER A 38 -11.02 8.58 -5.50
N HIS A 39 -11.04 9.87 -5.80
CA HIS A 39 -9.84 10.69 -5.97
C HIS A 39 -9.84 11.86 -4.96
N ARG A 40 -8.67 12.13 -4.36
CA ARG A 40 -8.46 13.29 -3.49
C ARG A 40 -7.18 14.01 -3.86
N ASP A 41 -7.30 15.31 -4.11
CA ASP A 41 -6.17 16.22 -4.26
C ASP A 41 -5.74 16.73 -2.89
N LEU A 42 -4.54 16.37 -2.48
CA LEU A 42 -3.86 16.92 -1.32
C LEU A 42 -2.75 17.82 -1.88
N GLU A 43 -2.51 18.99 -1.27
CA GLU A 43 -1.61 20.04 -1.80
C GLU A 43 -0.23 19.56 -2.33
N SER A 44 0.27 18.43 -1.82
CA SER A 44 1.54 17.81 -2.21
C SER A 44 1.42 16.42 -2.85
N HIS A 45 0.24 15.79 -2.83
CA HIS A 45 0.04 14.40 -3.24
C HIS A 45 -1.37 14.17 -3.77
N GLN A 46 -1.54 13.26 -4.72
CA GLN A 46 -2.86 12.77 -5.11
C GLN A 46 -3.10 11.40 -4.50
N GLU A 47 -4.33 11.13 -4.06
CA GLU A 47 -4.76 9.83 -3.57
C GLU A 47 -5.85 9.23 -4.43
N PHE A 48 -5.68 7.96 -4.77
CA PHE A 48 -6.63 7.14 -5.50
C PHE A 48 -7.05 5.98 -4.62
N VAL A 49 -8.36 5.81 -4.42
CA VAL A 49 -8.94 4.74 -3.63
C VAL A 49 -9.91 3.95 -4.50
N PHE A 50 -9.71 2.64 -4.58
CA PHE A 50 -10.50 1.75 -5.42
C PHE A 50 -10.48 0.32 -4.87
N SER A 51 -11.10 -0.62 -5.59
CA SER A 51 -11.08 -2.03 -5.23
C SER A 51 -10.72 -2.90 -6.42
N GLY A 52 -9.97 -3.96 -6.17
CA GLY A 52 -9.46 -4.84 -7.22
C GLY A 52 -9.01 -6.18 -6.68
N GLU A 53 -8.62 -7.07 -7.60
CA GLU A 53 -8.04 -8.37 -7.27
C GLU A 53 -6.56 -8.20 -6.88
N PHE A 54 -6.07 -9.07 -6.00
CA PHE A 54 -4.65 -9.06 -5.59
C PHE A 54 -3.69 -9.21 -6.78
N ALA A 55 -4.09 -9.95 -7.82
CA ALA A 55 -3.29 -10.18 -9.01
C ALA A 55 -3.10 -8.93 -9.88
N ASP A 56 -3.97 -7.91 -9.75
CA ASP A 56 -3.92 -6.70 -10.57
C ASP A 56 -3.13 -5.55 -9.88
N ILE A 57 -2.61 -5.75 -8.66
CA ILE A 57 -1.99 -4.67 -7.87
C ILE A 57 -0.71 -4.14 -8.51
N GLU A 58 0.15 -5.02 -9.06
CA GLU A 58 1.36 -4.60 -9.79
C GLU A 58 1.00 -3.69 -10.97
N HIS A 59 -0.05 -4.07 -11.69
CA HIS A 59 -0.54 -3.31 -12.82
C HIS A 59 -1.09 -1.96 -12.38
N ALA A 60 -1.86 -1.92 -11.28
CA ALA A 60 -2.38 -0.67 -10.73
C ALA A 60 -1.26 0.31 -10.32
N LEU A 61 -0.20 -0.18 -9.67
CA LEU A 61 0.97 0.62 -9.30
C LEU A 61 1.70 1.14 -10.54
N THR A 62 1.79 0.32 -11.59
CA THR A 62 2.40 0.70 -12.87
C THR A 62 1.57 1.78 -13.57
N LEU A 63 0.24 1.66 -13.60
CA LEU A 63 -0.65 2.67 -14.19
C LEU A 63 -0.61 3.99 -13.42
N ALA A 64 -0.47 3.93 -12.10
CA ALA A 64 -0.37 5.12 -11.24
C ALA A 64 1.02 5.79 -11.31
N ASN A 65 2.05 5.06 -11.76
CA ASN A 65 3.40 5.57 -11.91
C ASN A 65 3.64 6.09 -13.33
N SER A 66 3.76 7.41 -13.48
CA SER A 66 3.95 8.09 -14.77
C SER A 66 5.29 8.83 -14.84
N ASN A 67 5.56 9.52 -15.96
CA ASN A 67 6.77 10.31 -16.11
C ASN A 67 6.85 11.51 -15.15
N ASP A 68 5.70 12.05 -14.75
CA ASP A 68 5.61 13.29 -13.95
C ASP A 68 5.10 13.05 -12.52
N MET A 69 4.50 11.88 -12.25
CA MET A 69 3.94 11.50 -10.96
C MET A 69 4.42 10.10 -10.57
N TYR A 70 4.98 9.97 -9.37
CA TYR A 70 5.58 8.74 -8.86
C TYR A 70 4.81 8.24 -7.64
N VAL A 71 4.58 6.93 -7.56
CA VAL A 71 3.93 6.31 -6.40
C VAL A 71 4.80 6.49 -5.16
N GLN A 72 4.25 7.13 -4.13
CA GLN A 72 4.89 7.34 -2.84
C GLN A 72 4.41 6.39 -1.76
N PHE A 73 3.19 5.88 -1.90
CA PHE A 73 2.58 5.01 -0.90
C PHE A 73 1.55 4.10 -1.54
N ALA A 74 1.49 2.87 -1.03
CA ALA A 74 0.43 1.92 -1.33
C ALA A 74 -0.05 1.28 -0.03
N SER A 75 -1.37 1.14 0.11
CA SER A 75 -2.01 0.36 1.16
C SER A 75 -3.02 -0.58 0.53
N VAL A 76 -2.96 -1.84 0.92
CA VAL A 76 -3.80 -2.92 0.42
C VAL A 76 -4.45 -3.60 1.62
N SER A 77 -5.77 -3.50 1.72
CA SER A 77 -6.55 -4.05 2.83
C SER A 77 -7.49 -5.15 2.35
N ALA A 78 -7.55 -6.24 3.11
CA ALA A 78 -8.45 -7.36 2.85
C ALA A 78 -9.92 -6.92 2.96
N ARG A 79 -10.76 -7.42 2.06
CA ARG A 79 -12.22 -7.29 2.13
C ARG A 79 -12.87 -8.68 2.26
N GLU A 80 -14.10 -8.69 2.78
CA GLU A 80 -14.87 -9.93 2.96
C GLU A 80 -15.34 -10.56 1.64
N ASP A 81 -15.42 -9.76 0.57
CA ASP A 81 -15.81 -10.19 -0.78
C ASP A 81 -14.65 -10.84 -1.56
N GLY A 82 -13.51 -11.09 -0.91
CA GLY A 82 -12.32 -11.69 -1.53
C GLY A 82 -11.45 -10.72 -2.31
N LYS A 83 -11.90 -9.47 -2.50
CA LYS A 83 -11.13 -8.40 -3.15
C LYS A 83 -10.26 -7.66 -2.14
N ALA A 84 -9.44 -6.74 -2.65
CA ALA A 84 -8.70 -5.79 -1.83
C ALA A 84 -9.24 -4.37 -2.01
N ALA A 85 -9.29 -3.62 -0.91
CA ALA A 85 -9.37 -2.17 -0.96
C ALA A 85 -7.94 -1.63 -1.15
N ILE A 86 -7.76 -0.78 -2.15
CA ILE A 86 -6.44 -0.29 -2.57
C ILE A 86 -6.44 1.22 -2.44
N LEU A 87 -5.42 1.76 -1.77
CA LEU A 87 -5.11 3.18 -1.71
C LEU A 87 -3.71 3.39 -2.28
N ILE A 88 -3.60 4.21 -3.33
CA ILE A 88 -2.33 4.62 -3.92
C ILE A 88 -2.19 6.13 -3.74
N ARG A 89 -1.04 6.57 -3.23
CA ARG A 89 -0.67 7.98 -3.19
C ARG A 89 0.47 8.23 -4.16
N VAL A 90 0.35 9.27 -4.98
CA VAL A 90 1.37 9.70 -5.94
C VAL A 90 1.79 11.14 -5.69
N SER A 91 3.01 11.51 -6.05
CA SER A 91 3.47 12.89 -6.05
C SER A 91 4.54 13.14 -7.12
N PRO A 92 4.85 14.40 -7.46
CA PRO A 92 5.94 14.73 -8.38
C PRO A 92 7.34 14.40 -7.85
N ALA A 93 7.47 14.11 -6.55
CA ALA A 93 8.76 13.80 -5.94
C ALA A 93 9.22 12.40 -6.38
N ARG A 94 10.43 12.30 -6.96
CA ARG A 94 10.99 11.01 -7.36
C ARG A 94 11.38 10.16 -6.15
N ASN A 95 11.13 8.86 -6.27
CA ASN A 95 11.63 7.83 -5.37
C ASN A 95 12.01 6.57 -6.18
N ASP A 96 12.51 5.55 -5.50
CA ASP A 96 12.86 4.26 -6.10
C ASP A 96 11.72 3.22 -5.99
N ALA A 97 10.46 3.67 -5.82
CA ALA A 97 9.35 2.78 -5.50
C ALA A 97 9.11 1.69 -6.54
N SER A 98 9.32 2.02 -7.82
CA SER A 98 9.14 1.08 -8.93
C SER A 98 10.02 -0.15 -8.82
N ARG A 99 11.16 -0.08 -8.11
CA ARG A 99 12.04 -1.25 -7.88
C ARG A 99 11.40 -2.29 -6.97
N HIS A 100 10.44 -1.89 -6.15
CA HIS A 100 9.80 -2.73 -5.16
C HIS A 100 8.37 -3.17 -5.56
N PHE A 101 7.83 -2.71 -6.69
CA PHE A 101 6.46 -3.06 -7.11
C PHE A 101 6.25 -4.55 -7.29
N THR A 102 7.19 -5.26 -7.94
CA THR A 102 7.08 -6.71 -8.14
C THR A 102 7.16 -7.46 -6.81
N THR A 103 8.13 -7.14 -5.94
CA THR A 103 8.23 -7.73 -4.59
C THR A 103 6.97 -7.45 -3.76
N PHE A 104 6.49 -6.21 -3.76
CA PHE A 104 5.24 -5.82 -3.11
C PHE A 104 4.05 -6.60 -3.68
N SER A 105 4.01 -6.86 -4.98
CA SER A 105 2.92 -7.63 -5.58
C SER A 105 3.04 -9.12 -5.24
N ASN A 106 4.25 -9.68 -5.17
CA ASN A 106 4.51 -11.07 -4.80
C ASN A 106 4.04 -11.39 -3.39
N ILE A 107 4.33 -10.53 -2.41
CA ILE A 107 3.85 -10.72 -1.04
C ILE A 107 2.32 -10.65 -0.94
N LEU A 108 1.66 -9.91 -1.83
CA LEU A 108 0.21 -9.76 -1.83
C LEU A 108 -0.50 -10.94 -2.52
N ARG A 109 0.23 -11.81 -3.24
CA ARG A 109 -0.37 -12.93 -3.99
C ARG A 109 -1.14 -13.87 -3.05
N PRO A 110 -2.33 -14.35 -3.48
CA PRO A 110 -3.06 -15.38 -2.76
C PRO A 110 -2.17 -16.57 -2.43
N GLY A 111 -2.26 -17.05 -1.19
CA GLY A 111 -1.47 -18.18 -0.69
C GLY A 111 -0.09 -17.80 -0.16
N MET A 112 0.39 -16.56 -0.33
CA MET A 112 1.62 -16.12 0.28
C MET A 112 1.43 -15.81 1.77
N PHE A 113 0.48 -14.93 2.08
CA PHE A 113 0.01 -14.72 3.45
C PHE A 113 -1.47 -15.11 3.58
N SER A 114 -1.86 -15.52 4.79
CA SER A 114 -3.26 -15.72 5.14
C SER A 114 -3.92 -14.37 5.37
N TRP A 115 -4.73 -13.93 4.42
CA TRP A 115 -5.54 -12.73 4.57
C TRP A 115 -6.79 -13.01 5.42
N LYS A 116 -7.24 -12.00 6.16
CA LYS A 116 -8.46 -12.11 6.95
C LYS A 116 -9.66 -12.26 6.02
N SER A 117 -10.30 -13.42 6.09
CA SER A 117 -11.59 -13.70 5.47
C SER A 117 -12.49 -14.34 6.51
N GLY A 118 -13.53 -13.62 6.97
CA GLY A 118 -14.41 -14.09 8.03
C GLY A 118 -13.74 -14.16 9.42
N ASN A 119 -13.95 -15.27 10.14
CA ASN A 119 -13.47 -15.47 11.50
C ASN A 119 -11.95 -15.66 11.57
N ILE A 120 -11.33 -15.23 12.67
CA ILE A 120 -9.88 -15.38 12.89
C ILE A 120 -9.60 -16.83 13.31
N PRO A 121 -8.72 -17.56 12.61
CA PRO A 121 -8.37 -18.93 12.98
C PRO A 121 -7.56 -18.99 14.29
N GLU A 122 -7.70 -20.07 15.04
CA GLU A 122 -7.02 -20.26 16.34
C GLU A 122 -5.52 -20.61 16.24
N ASN A 123 -5.06 -20.97 15.05
CA ASN A 123 -3.74 -21.56 14.79
C ASN A 123 -2.86 -20.72 13.85
N MET A 124 -3.31 -19.54 13.41
CA MET A 124 -2.48 -18.64 12.60
C MET A 124 -2.79 -17.17 12.87
N ALA A 125 -1.80 -16.32 12.59
CA ALA A 125 -2.01 -14.89 12.43
C ALA A 125 -2.49 -14.61 11.00
N VAL A 126 -3.46 -13.71 10.85
CA VAL A 126 -3.99 -13.30 9.54
C VAL A 126 -3.68 -11.84 9.28
N LEU A 127 -3.36 -11.49 8.04
CA LEU A 127 -3.14 -10.11 7.62
C LEU A 127 -4.45 -9.42 7.28
N THR A 128 -4.57 -8.16 7.70
CA THR A 128 -5.69 -7.28 7.35
C THR A 128 -5.26 -6.21 6.37
N THR A 129 -4.05 -5.66 6.55
CA THR A 129 -3.53 -4.58 5.72
C THR A 129 -2.04 -4.76 5.52
N VAL A 130 -1.58 -4.48 4.30
CA VAL A 130 -0.17 -4.36 3.97
C VAL A 130 0.04 -2.96 3.39
N GLU A 131 0.98 -2.22 3.94
CA GLU A 131 1.23 -0.83 3.55
C GLU A 131 2.72 -0.55 3.42
N THR A 132 3.08 0.30 2.47
CA THR A 132 4.46 0.74 2.30
C THR A 132 4.52 2.13 1.71
N SER A 133 5.53 2.89 2.12
CA SER A 133 5.96 4.11 1.42
C SER A 133 7.11 3.86 0.43
N PHE A 134 7.38 2.59 0.10
CA PHE A 134 8.44 2.12 -0.78
C PHE A 134 9.84 2.69 -0.50
N ASN A 135 10.09 3.02 0.76
CA ASN A 135 11.42 3.34 1.27
C ASN A 135 12.12 2.02 1.62
N ASN A 136 12.66 1.87 2.83
CA ASN A 136 13.33 0.64 3.23
C ASN A 136 12.38 -0.37 3.90
N SER A 137 11.14 0.01 4.22
CA SER A 137 10.27 -0.83 5.01
C SER A 137 8.86 -1.01 4.46
N ILE A 138 8.24 -2.07 4.94
CA ILE A 138 6.85 -2.42 4.75
C ILE A 138 6.22 -2.74 6.10
N SER A 139 4.96 -2.38 6.26
CA SER A 139 4.17 -2.63 7.45
C SER A 139 3.09 -3.66 7.13
N LEU A 140 3.08 -4.75 7.91
CA LEU A 140 2.11 -5.83 7.86
C LEU A 140 1.24 -5.72 9.10
N GLN A 141 -0.02 -5.38 8.91
CA GLN A 141 -1.02 -5.30 9.97
C GLN A 141 -1.90 -6.55 9.93
N GLY A 142 -2.31 -7.02 11.10
CA GLY A 142 -3.12 -8.23 11.17
C GLY A 142 -3.76 -8.48 12.52
N LEU A 143 -4.43 -9.63 12.61
CA LEU A 143 -5.13 -10.08 13.80
C LEU A 143 -4.71 -11.52 14.16
N THR A 144 -4.71 -11.82 15.45
CA THR A 144 -4.50 -13.18 15.96
C THR A 144 -5.25 -13.41 17.27
N LEU A 145 -5.62 -14.67 17.55
CA LEU A 145 -6.15 -15.08 18.85
C LEU A 145 -5.04 -15.38 19.87
N LYS A 146 -3.80 -15.60 19.40
CA LYS A 146 -2.63 -15.89 20.25
C LYS A 146 -1.42 -15.12 19.73
N SER A 147 -0.85 -14.25 20.57
CA SER A 147 0.30 -13.41 20.22
C SER A 147 1.53 -14.23 19.82
N SER A 148 1.73 -15.41 20.42
CA SER A 148 2.84 -16.31 20.09
C SER A 148 2.86 -16.74 18.62
N LEU A 149 1.70 -16.76 17.93
CA LEU A 149 1.59 -17.12 16.52
C LEU A 149 2.26 -16.09 15.59
N ILE A 150 2.47 -14.86 16.05
CA ILE A 150 3.26 -13.88 15.29
C ILE A 150 4.68 -14.40 15.12
N PHE A 151 5.28 -14.89 16.21
CA PHE A 151 6.67 -15.36 16.24
C PHE A 151 6.83 -16.79 15.76
N SER A 152 5.88 -17.68 16.06
CA SER A 152 5.99 -19.10 15.72
C SER A 152 5.45 -19.47 14.34
N HIS A 153 4.63 -18.60 13.73
CA HIS A 153 4.03 -18.84 12.42
C HIS A 153 4.33 -17.72 11.42
N LEU A 154 3.97 -16.48 11.72
CA LEU A 154 4.11 -15.38 10.76
C LEU A 154 5.58 -15.08 10.43
N PHE A 155 6.46 -14.95 11.43
CA PHE A 155 7.88 -14.65 11.21
C PHE A 155 8.58 -15.72 10.35
N PRO A 156 8.49 -17.03 10.67
CA PRO A 156 9.04 -18.07 9.80
C PRO A 156 8.46 -18.06 8.38
N LEU A 157 7.17 -17.68 8.25
CA LEU A 157 6.54 -17.58 6.94
C LEU A 157 7.14 -16.41 6.14
N ILE A 158 7.34 -15.24 6.76
CA ILE A 158 8.01 -14.07 6.15
C ILE A 158 9.41 -14.46 5.66
N GLU A 159 10.22 -15.07 6.53
CA GLU A 159 11.60 -15.48 6.20
C GLU A 159 11.66 -16.47 5.04
N ARG A 160 10.71 -17.42 4.98
CA ARG A 160 10.61 -18.40 3.91
C ARG A 160 10.24 -17.79 2.56
N THR A 161 9.56 -16.64 2.53
CA THR A 161 9.22 -15.98 1.26
C THR A 161 10.45 -15.50 0.50
N GLY A 162 11.50 -15.09 1.22
CA GLY A 162 12.68 -14.43 0.66
C GLY A 162 12.45 -13.01 0.12
N GLU A 163 11.20 -12.54 0.11
CA GLU A 163 10.80 -11.22 -0.40
C GLU A 163 10.95 -10.12 0.65
N LEU A 164 10.96 -10.49 1.94
CA LEU A 164 11.04 -9.58 3.08
C LEU A 164 12.06 -10.08 4.11
N LYS A 165 12.67 -9.15 4.83
CA LYS A 165 13.72 -9.41 5.83
C LYS A 165 13.40 -8.77 7.17
N ASP A 166 14.09 -9.25 8.19
CA ASP A 166 14.13 -8.67 9.54
C ASP A 166 12.74 -8.31 10.11
N PRO A 167 11.82 -9.28 10.25
CA PRO A 167 10.50 -9.02 10.81
C PRO A 167 10.63 -8.51 12.25
N PHE A 168 10.08 -7.32 12.48
CA PHE A 168 10.08 -6.65 13.78
C PHE A 168 8.66 -6.41 14.26
N PHE A 169 8.31 -6.95 15.42
CA PHE A 169 7.02 -6.67 16.05
C PHE A 169 7.03 -5.24 16.60
N SER A 170 6.28 -4.34 15.95
CA SER A 170 6.28 -2.92 16.28
C SER A 170 5.28 -2.58 17.39
N ARG A 171 4.05 -3.07 17.28
CA ARG A 171 2.98 -2.81 18.25
C ARG A 171 1.90 -3.87 18.17
N GLY A 172 1.12 -3.96 19.23
CA GLY A 172 -0.16 -4.65 19.21
C GLY A 172 -1.02 -4.23 20.37
N SER A 173 -2.33 -4.35 20.18
CA SER A 173 -3.34 -4.04 21.17
C SER A 173 -4.30 -5.22 21.30
N TYR A 174 -4.89 -5.37 22.48
CA TYR A 174 -5.86 -6.42 22.76
C TYR A 174 -7.24 -5.82 22.86
N SER A 175 -8.22 -6.54 22.31
CA SER A 175 -9.63 -6.23 22.47
C SER A 175 -10.41 -7.51 22.77
N ASP A 176 -11.39 -7.40 23.66
CA ASP A 176 -12.28 -8.50 23.98
C ASP A 176 -13.47 -8.48 23.02
N THR A 177 -13.73 -9.61 22.37
CA THR A 177 -14.86 -9.78 21.45
C THR A 177 -15.69 -10.99 21.86
N LYS A 178 -16.85 -11.17 21.22
CA LYS A 178 -17.70 -12.36 21.43
C LYS A 178 -16.99 -13.68 21.10
N ALA A 179 -15.98 -13.64 20.22
CA ALA A 179 -15.18 -14.80 19.84
C ALA A 179 -13.98 -15.05 20.78
N GLY A 180 -13.78 -14.20 21.80
CA GLY A 180 -12.65 -14.22 22.70
C GLY A 180 -11.76 -12.99 22.56
N ARG A 181 -10.61 -13.02 23.23
CA ARG A 181 -9.61 -11.96 23.18
C ARG A 181 -8.86 -12.02 21.86
N ILE A 182 -8.93 -10.93 21.10
CA ILE A 182 -8.22 -10.75 19.84
C ILE A 182 -7.07 -9.78 20.07
N MET A 183 -5.94 -10.04 19.43
CA MET A 183 -4.83 -9.11 19.34
C MET A 183 -4.76 -8.55 17.91
N ASP A 184 -4.80 -7.23 17.77
CA ASP A 184 -4.30 -6.55 16.58
C ASP A 184 -2.79 -6.37 16.70
N PHE A 185 -2.09 -6.48 15.56
CA PHE A 185 -0.64 -6.34 15.53
C PHE A 185 -0.18 -5.55 14.31
N THR A 186 1.01 -4.99 14.43
CA THR A 186 1.80 -4.43 13.32
C THR A 186 3.20 -5.02 13.38
N VAL A 187 3.62 -5.63 12.27
CA VAL A 187 4.98 -6.10 12.03
C VAL A 187 5.59 -5.22 10.95
N ILE A 188 6.82 -4.77 11.16
CA ILE A 188 7.58 -4.02 10.17
C ILE A 188 8.65 -4.95 9.61
N CYS A 189 8.78 -5.01 8.29
CA CYS A 189 9.83 -5.75 7.60
C CYS A 189 10.65 -4.81 6.71
N GLN A 190 11.87 -5.23 6.39
CA GLN A 190 12.66 -4.63 5.32
C GLN A 190 12.41 -5.36 3.99
N TRP A 191 12.68 -4.71 2.86
CA TRP A 191 12.73 -5.36 1.54
C TRP A 191 13.92 -6.34 1.41
#